data_AF-A0A9D5C9C7-F1
#
_entry.id   AF-A0A9D5C9C7-F1
#
_cell.length_a   1.000
_cell.length_b   1.000
_cell.length_c   1.000
_cell.angle_alpha   90.00
_cell.angle_beta   90.00
_cell.angle_gamma   90.00
#
_symmetry.space_group_name_H-M   'P 1'
#
loop_
_entity.id
_entity.type
_entity.pdbx_description
1 polymer ?
#
loop_
_entity_poly.entity_id
_entity_poly.type
_entity_poly.pdbx_seq_one_letter_code
_entity_poly.pdbx_strand_id
1 'polypeptide(L)'
;MWMRTRQNATDSPKAEVGEIDTRAPFASVKAAVSLFGKEAFSSEKLTVKKSKPPPTETALAKETELHLAQKELNKLKEKLSNSETTRVQAHAELDFAKRTVEDLIQKLNAINESKESALKAIEAAKSQTNQLEDANLGGRSQQDGAWKQELNISREHKELKPRIYLILTKRGLLSSPRRLLRPKSLFCMLLAIEQAQQEESRINLAKGPTLKSHLEALEETQKKLNTLKKEFEPELYKNLEAKLAEVTTEIGVIQKEIESAKASDFQSLSTATMDFHGAKEVLQKVMEEENSLWKLVESLKVELEMVKKKEHAELKDKDAETESVIGSLHFKLQKCKEELEAAIASDAKTTFASDELVSSVERLSAETKIAQQETEAMNKNAQELRNEAEAASISLDIAEKKLKFALKDAEEAKVAEIIALDQIKALSEKTNAARASTSETGGDITISTEEYSSLSKKVEESEKVAEMKVAAAIAQVEAVRASENEAIKRLEVVHKEMEDIQTATDDALKRAEMAEAAKKAVEGELRRWREREQKRAAETASRILAETQMSTEASPPSLKDIPVLEKTDENPKGNKAHTAKKTLIPSLSGIFHRKKNQVDN
;
A
#
# COMPACT_ATOMS: atom_id res chain seq x y z
N MET A 1 -10.75 -27.28 -57.38
CA MET A 1 -9.82 -26.42 -58.13
C MET A 1 -8.84 -25.83 -57.12
N TRP A 2 -7.59 -26.31 -57.10
CA TRP A 2 -6.44 -25.81 -56.30
C TRP A 2 -6.59 -25.85 -54.76
N MET A 3 -5.51 -25.93 -53.97
CA MET A 3 -4.53 -27.02 -53.91
C MET A 3 -4.22 -27.32 -52.43
N ARG A 4 -3.76 -28.54 -52.09
CA ARG A 4 -3.50 -28.97 -50.71
C ARG A 4 -2.14 -29.69 -50.61
N THR A 5 -1.19 -29.09 -49.88
CA THR A 5 0.05 -29.72 -49.36
C THR A 5 0.45 -28.91 -48.11
N ARG A 6 0.56 -29.47 -46.90
CA ARG A 6 1.43 -30.55 -46.36
C ARG A 6 2.93 -30.22 -46.32
N GLN A 7 3.37 -29.91 -45.08
CA GLN A 7 4.42 -30.61 -44.32
C GLN A 7 5.88 -30.70 -44.81
N ASN A 8 6.74 -30.38 -43.84
CA ASN A 8 8.04 -31.00 -43.49
C ASN A 8 9.36 -30.40 -44.02
N ALA A 9 10.03 -29.72 -43.07
CA ALA A 9 11.25 -30.20 -42.40
C ALA A 9 12.62 -29.58 -42.74
N THR A 10 13.37 -29.45 -41.63
CA THR A 10 14.83 -29.48 -41.46
C THR A 10 15.70 -28.28 -41.83
N ASP A 11 16.55 -27.98 -40.83
CA ASP A 11 17.88 -27.37 -40.84
C ASP A 11 18.04 -25.85 -40.95
N SER A 12 18.68 -25.32 -39.90
CA SER A 12 19.22 -23.97 -39.76
C SER A 12 20.22 -23.63 -40.85
N PRO A 13 20.37 -22.33 -41.16
CA PRO A 13 21.72 -21.80 -41.03
C PRO A 13 21.83 -20.48 -40.25
N LYS A 14 23.07 -20.27 -39.84
CA LYS A 14 23.63 -19.18 -39.04
C LYS A 14 23.23 -17.77 -39.49
N ALA A 15 22.96 -16.94 -38.48
CA ALA A 15 23.21 -15.50 -38.39
C ALA A 15 23.78 -14.80 -39.63
N GLU A 16 22.93 -14.08 -40.33
CA GLU A 16 23.31 -12.97 -41.20
C GLU A 16 23.28 -11.68 -40.37
N VAL A 17 24.39 -10.93 -40.39
CA VAL A 17 24.57 -9.75 -39.53
C VAL A 17 23.80 -8.57 -40.12
N GLY A 18 22.67 -8.22 -39.51
CA GLY A 18 22.06 -6.91 -39.72
C GLY A 18 22.94 -5.83 -39.11
N GLU A 19 23.44 -4.90 -39.94
CA GLU A 19 24.21 -3.75 -39.49
C GLU A 19 23.36 -2.88 -38.56
N ILE A 20 23.67 -2.89 -37.26
CA ILE A 20 23.07 -1.96 -36.30
C ILE A 20 23.81 -0.63 -36.43
N ASP A 21 23.10 0.44 -36.83
CA ASP A 21 23.64 1.79 -36.80
C ASP A 21 23.90 2.20 -35.34
N THR A 22 25.17 2.15 -34.95
CA THR A 22 25.66 2.47 -33.60
C THR A 22 26.12 3.92 -33.47
N ARG A 23 25.77 4.79 -34.44
CA ARG A 23 26.01 6.23 -34.31
C ARG A 23 25.28 6.79 -33.10
N ALA A 24 26.05 7.42 -32.20
CA ALA A 24 25.53 8.00 -30.98
C ALA A 24 24.38 8.99 -31.29
N PRO A 25 23.23 8.93 -30.59
CA PRO A 25 22.04 9.72 -30.93
C PRO A 25 22.24 11.24 -30.77
N PHE A 26 23.36 11.69 -30.22
CA PHE A 26 23.83 13.07 -30.21
C PHE A 26 25.35 13.12 -30.15
N ALA A 27 25.99 13.89 -31.04
CA ALA A 27 27.46 13.97 -31.13
C ALA A 27 28.14 14.77 -29.98
N SER A 28 27.35 15.35 -29.08
CA SER A 28 27.84 16.03 -27.87
C SER A 28 26.70 16.29 -26.89
N VAL A 29 26.97 16.25 -25.59
CA VAL A 29 26.04 16.71 -24.53
C VAL A 29 25.62 18.17 -24.78
N LYS A 30 26.51 18.99 -25.36
CA LYS A 30 26.20 20.39 -25.75
C LYS A 30 25.14 20.48 -26.86
N ALA A 31 25.03 19.48 -27.73
CA ALA A 31 24.00 19.43 -28.76
C ALA A 31 22.65 18.97 -28.18
N ALA A 32 22.65 17.99 -27.27
CA ALA A 32 21.43 17.54 -26.57
C ALA A 32 20.80 18.67 -25.73
N VAL A 33 21.62 19.45 -25.01
CA VAL A 33 21.15 20.63 -24.25
C VAL A 33 20.58 21.72 -25.17
N SER A 34 21.05 21.83 -26.41
CA SER A 34 20.50 22.77 -27.41
C SER A 34 19.14 22.32 -27.97
N LEU A 35 18.89 21.01 -28.03
CA LEU A 35 17.65 20.43 -28.54
C LEU A 35 16.45 20.59 -27.59
N PHE A 36 16.71 20.65 -26.28
CA PHE A 36 15.68 20.91 -25.25
C PHE A 36 15.71 22.34 -24.68
N GLY A 37 16.65 23.18 -25.14
CA GLY A 37 16.90 24.52 -24.57
C GLY A 37 16.28 25.68 -25.33
N LYS A 38 15.19 25.49 -26.09
CA LYS A 38 14.71 26.48 -27.07
C LYS A 38 13.27 26.98 -26.87
N GLU A 39 12.97 27.42 -25.66
CA GLU A 39 11.91 28.39 -25.31
C GLU A 39 12.20 28.91 -23.88
N ALA A 40 12.37 30.19 -23.57
CA ALA A 40 12.55 31.39 -24.42
C ALA A 40 13.23 32.52 -23.60
N PHE A 41 14.11 33.32 -24.22
CA PHE A 41 14.66 34.66 -23.85
C PHE A 41 15.03 35.00 -22.36
N SER A 42 16.06 35.80 -22.02
CA SER A 42 16.95 36.68 -22.78
C SER A 42 18.34 36.73 -22.09
N SER A 43 19.41 36.95 -22.84
CA SER A 43 20.78 36.99 -22.32
C SER A 43 21.34 38.41 -22.27
N GLU A 44 21.76 38.88 -21.10
CA GLU A 44 22.71 40.00 -21.01
C GLU A 44 23.63 39.81 -19.79
N LYS A 45 24.93 39.66 -20.05
CA LYS A 45 25.99 39.66 -19.02
C LYS A 45 26.91 40.84 -19.28
N LEU A 46 26.60 41.98 -18.66
CA LEU A 46 27.47 43.14 -18.60
C LEU A 46 27.68 43.60 -17.16
N THR A 47 28.92 44.03 -16.89
CA THR A 47 29.31 44.70 -15.65
C THR A 47 28.78 46.14 -15.63
N VAL A 48 28.67 46.71 -14.42
CA VAL A 48 28.42 48.14 -14.07
C VAL A 48 26.97 48.50 -13.62
N LYS A 49 26.90 48.87 -12.33
CA LYS A 49 25.98 49.81 -11.63
C LYS A 49 24.51 50.01 -12.09
N LYS A 50 23.61 49.65 -11.17
CA LYS A 50 22.43 50.43 -10.69
C LYS A 50 21.24 50.65 -11.63
N SER A 51 20.14 49.93 -11.40
CA SER A 51 18.81 50.50 -11.07
C SER A 51 17.78 49.40 -10.74
N LYS A 52 16.67 49.79 -10.07
CA LYS A 52 15.57 48.92 -9.64
C LYS A 52 14.35 49.22 -10.52
N PRO A 53 13.64 48.22 -11.11
CA PRO A 53 12.46 48.48 -11.93
C PRO A 53 11.25 48.98 -11.10
N PRO A 54 10.27 49.65 -11.73
CA PRO A 54 9.14 50.26 -11.03
C PRO A 54 8.13 49.23 -10.50
N PRO A 55 7.38 49.55 -9.42
CA PRO A 55 6.53 48.58 -8.73
C PRO A 55 5.32 48.07 -9.53
N THR A 56 4.91 48.76 -10.59
CA THR A 56 3.70 48.46 -11.38
C THR A 56 3.82 47.21 -12.23
N GLU A 57 5.00 46.93 -12.78
CA GLU A 57 5.24 45.77 -13.66
C GLU A 57 5.22 44.44 -12.88
N THR A 58 5.74 44.47 -11.64
CA THR A 58 5.66 43.32 -10.73
C THR A 58 4.26 43.07 -10.16
N ALA A 59 3.37 44.07 -10.19
CA ALA A 59 1.98 43.90 -9.77
C ALA A 59 1.17 43.16 -10.84
N LEU A 60 1.29 43.57 -12.10
CA LEU A 60 0.64 42.91 -13.24
C LEU A 60 1.06 41.45 -13.40
N ALA A 61 2.36 41.14 -13.26
CA ALA A 61 2.84 39.76 -13.31
C ALA A 61 2.18 38.88 -12.24
N LYS A 62 2.14 39.35 -10.99
CA LYS A 62 1.48 38.65 -9.87
C LYS A 62 -0.03 38.52 -10.05
N GLU A 63 -0.69 39.51 -10.67
CA GLU A 63 -2.11 39.46 -10.99
C GLU A 63 -2.42 38.40 -12.06
N THR A 64 -1.58 38.27 -13.09
CA THR A 64 -1.70 37.19 -14.08
C THR A 64 -1.45 35.79 -13.48
N GLU A 65 -0.50 35.68 -12.56
CA GLU A 65 -0.20 34.44 -11.82
C GLU A 65 -1.36 34.04 -10.89
N LEU A 66 -1.96 35.01 -10.20
CA LEU A 66 -3.17 34.81 -9.39
C LEU A 66 -4.35 34.36 -10.26
N HIS A 67 -4.57 34.96 -11.43
CA HIS A 67 -5.60 34.53 -12.37
C HIS A 67 -5.40 33.10 -12.89
N LEU A 68 -4.15 32.68 -13.11
CA LEU A 68 -3.80 31.30 -13.45
C LEU A 68 -4.09 30.35 -12.28
N ALA A 69 -3.64 30.68 -11.06
CA ALA A 69 -3.93 29.88 -9.86
C ALA A 69 -5.43 29.75 -9.58
N GLN A 70 -6.22 30.83 -9.78
CA GLN A 70 -7.67 30.82 -9.64
C GLN A 70 -8.34 29.90 -10.68
N LYS A 71 -7.81 29.85 -11.91
CA LYS A 71 -8.30 28.96 -12.97
C LYS A 71 -7.97 27.49 -12.66
N GLU A 72 -6.79 27.20 -12.12
CA GLU A 72 -6.42 25.85 -11.67
C GLU A 72 -7.25 25.40 -10.46
N LEU A 73 -7.47 26.29 -9.48
CA LEU A 73 -8.34 26.04 -8.32
C LEU A 73 -9.76 25.68 -8.76
N ASN A 74 -10.33 26.42 -9.72
CA ASN A 74 -11.66 26.12 -10.27
C ASN A 74 -11.68 24.74 -10.96
N LYS A 75 -10.64 24.39 -11.72
CA LYS A 75 -10.49 23.08 -12.39
C LYS A 75 -10.32 21.93 -11.39
N LEU A 76 -9.64 22.15 -10.27
CA LEU A 76 -9.54 21.18 -9.17
C LEU A 76 -10.87 21.03 -8.42
N LYS A 77 -11.59 22.13 -8.20
CA LYS A 77 -12.93 22.13 -7.57
C LYS A 77 -13.97 21.38 -8.42
N GLU A 78 -13.93 21.53 -9.73
CA GLU A 78 -14.77 20.77 -10.67
C GLU A 78 -14.45 19.27 -10.63
N LYS A 79 -13.17 18.89 -10.68
CA LYS A 79 -12.73 17.50 -10.50
C LYS A 79 -13.16 16.91 -9.15
N LEU A 80 -13.05 17.69 -8.07
CA LEU A 80 -13.50 17.28 -6.73
C LEU A 80 -15.01 17.03 -6.72
N SER A 81 -15.80 17.94 -7.29
CA SER A 81 -17.25 17.79 -7.42
C SER A 81 -17.63 16.51 -8.18
N ASN A 82 -16.98 16.25 -9.32
CA ASN A 82 -17.26 15.06 -10.15
C ASN A 82 -16.82 13.75 -9.45
N SER A 83 -15.72 13.79 -8.69
CA SER A 83 -15.30 12.66 -7.85
C SER A 83 -16.28 12.43 -6.70
N GLU A 84 -16.81 13.49 -6.10
CA GLU A 84 -17.76 13.41 -4.99
C GLU A 84 -19.12 12.88 -5.44
N THR A 85 -19.65 13.31 -6.59
CA THR A 85 -20.88 12.74 -7.14
C THR A 85 -20.72 11.25 -7.45
N THR A 86 -19.57 10.85 -8.01
CA THR A 86 -19.25 9.43 -8.28
C THR A 86 -19.17 8.63 -6.98
N ARG A 87 -18.54 9.18 -5.93
CA ARG A 87 -18.45 8.57 -4.60
C ARG A 87 -19.84 8.39 -3.96
N VAL A 88 -20.70 9.40 -4.05
CA VAL A 88 -22.07 9.34 -3.51
C VAL A 88 -22.91 8.30 -4.26
N GLN A 89 -22.79 8.22 -5.58
CA GLN A 89 -23.46 7.19 -6.38
C GLN A 89 -22.98 5.78 -6.00
N ALA A 90 -21.67 5.55 -5.90
CA ALA A 90 -21.11 4.26 -5.49
C ALA A 90 -21.56 3.83 -4.08
N HIS A 91 -21.72 4.76 -3.14
CA HIS A 91 -22.30 4.46 -1.83
C HIS A 91 -23.79 4.06 -1.92
N ALA A 92 -24.58 4.74 -2.77
CA ALA A 92 -25.99 4.40 -2.96
C ALA A 92 -26.16 3.01 -3.61
N GLU A 93 -25.32 2.67 -4.59
CA GLU A 93 -25.27 1.33 -5.20
C GLU A 93 -24.82 0.25 -4.19
N LEU A 94 -23.81 0.54 -3.36
CA LEU A 94 -23.39 -0.36 -2.28
C LEU A 94 -24.49 -0.60 -1.24
N ASP A 95 -25.21 0.43 -0.82
CA ASP A 95 -26.29 0.28 0.16
C ASP A 95 -27.53 -0.39 -0.44
N PHE A 96 -27.78 -0.24 -1.75
CA PHE A 96 -28.74 -1.07 -2.47
C PHE A 96 -28.30 -2.54 -2.48
N ALA A 97 -27.05 -2.83 -2.85
CA ALA A 97 -26.51 -4.19 -2.88
C ALA A 97 -26.60 -4.87 -1.50
N LYS A 98 -26.22 -4.18 -0.41
CA LYS A 98 -26.40 -4.69 0.97
C LYS A 98 -27.85 -5.06 1.27
N ARG A 99 -28.82 -4.21 0.93
CA ARG A 99 -30.26 -4.53 1.13
C ARG A 99 -30.68 -5.76 0.33
N THR A 100 -30.18 -5.95 -0.89
CA THR A 100 -30.49 -7.16 -1.67
C THR A 100 -29.86 -8.42 -1.07
N VAL A 101 -28.66 -8.33 -0.48
CA VAL A 101 -28.04 -9.45 0.24
C VAL A 101 -28.83 -9.78 1.51
N GLU A 102 -29.27 -8.78 2.27
CA GLU A 102 -30.12 -8.96 3.46
C GLU A 102 -31.45 -9.68 3.13
N ASP A 103 -32.12 -9.25 2.05
CA ASP A 103 -33.36 -9.88 1.54
C ASP A 103 -33.12 -11.32 1.05
N LEU A 104 -31.99 -11.59 0.38
CA LEU A 104 -31.60 -12.96 0.00
C LEU A 104 -31.29 -13.84 1.21
N ILE A 105 -30.66 -13.31 2.26
CA ILE A 105 -30.41 -14.03 3.52
C ILE A 105 -31.74 -14.36 4.21
N GLN A 106 -32.67 -13.41 4.29
CA GLN A 106 -34.01 -13.66 4.85
C GLN A 106 -34.77 -14.74 4.07
N LYS A 107 -34.73 -14.69 2.74
CA LYS A 107 -35.32 -15.73 1.87
C LYS A 107 -34.66 -17.10 2.07
N LEU A 108 -33.33 -17.14 2.19
CA LEU A 108 -32.59 -18.40 2.43
C LEU A 108 -32.96 -19.02 3.78
N ASN A 109 -33.07 -18.20 4.83
CA ASN A 109 -33.50 -18.66 6.16
C ASN A 109 -34.92 -19.22 6.13
N ALA A 110 -35.88 -18.50 5.51
CA ALA A 110 -37.25 -18.97 5.35
C ALA A 110 -37.35 -20.29 4.56
N ILE A 111 -36.54 -20.46 3.51
CA ILE A 111 -36.43 -21.73 2.76
C ILE A 111 -35.87 -22.84 3.65
N ASN A 112 -34.86 -22.57 4.49
CA ASN A 112 -34.30 -23.57 5.39
C ASN A 112 -35.29 -23.98 6.50
N GLU A 113 -36.01 -23.03 7.09
CA GLU A 113 -37.09 -23.29 8.06
C GLU A 113 -38.23 -24.12 7.44
N SER A 114 -38.61 -23.81 6.20
CA SER A 114 -39.58 -24.61 5.44
C SER A 114 -39.07 -26.03 5.16
N LYS A 115 -37.78 -26.18 4.84
CA LYS A 115 -37.14 -27.49 4.61
C LYS A 115 -37.10 -28.33 5.88
N GLU A 116 -36.70 -27.75 7.02
CA GLU A 116 -36.73 -28.44 8.32
C GLU A 116 -38.16 -28.86 8.72
N SER A 117 -39.15 -28.02 8.43
CA SER A 117 -40.56 -28.35 8.68
C SER A 117 -41.04 -29.51 7.80
N ALA A 118 -40.65 -29.54 6.52
CA ALA A 118 -40.93 -30.65 5.62
C ALA A 118 -40.23 -31.96 6.05
N LEU A 119 -38.99 -31.89 6.54
CA LEU A 119 -38.28 -33.06 7.08
C LEU A 119 -38.98 -33.63 8.32
N LYS A 120 -39.41 -32.78 9.26
CA LYS A 120 -40.21 -33.20 10.43
C LYS A 120 -41.54 -33.85 10.01
N ALA A 121 -42.20 -33.34 8.96
CA ALA A 121 -43.42 -33.94 8.42
C ALA A 121 -43.18 -35.32 7.78
N ILE A 122 -42.06 -35.50 7.06
CA ILE A 122 -41.66 -36.79 6.48
C ILE A 122 -41.34 -37.81 7.59
N GLU A 123 -40.66 -37.38 8.65
CA GLU A 123 -40.35 -38.24 9.80
C GLU A 123 -41.62 -38.66 10.57
N ALA A 124 -42.58 -37.75 10.74
CA ALA A 124 -43.89 -38.05 11.31
C ALA A 124 -44.68 -39.04 10.44
N ALA A 125 -44.72 -38.84 9.12
CA ALA A 125 -45.39 -39.76 8.18
C ALA A 125 -44.73 -41.16 8.17
N LYS A 126 -43.40 -41.23 8.24
CA LYS A 126 -42.65 -42.49 8.36
C LYS A 126 -42.98 -43.21 9.67
N SER A 127 -43.07 -42.46 10.77
CA SER A 127 -43.47 -42.99 12.08
C SER A 127 -44.89 -43.57 12.06
N GLN A 128 -45.83 -42.93 11.35
CA GLN A 128 -47.20 -43.43 11.15
C GLN A 128 -47.24 -44.67 10.24
N THR A 129 -46.43 -44.70 9.18
CA THR A 129 -46.37 -45.86 8.26
C THR A 129 -45.88 -47.11 8.99
N ASN A 130 -44.82 -46.98 9.80
CA ASN A 130 -44.32 -48.10 10.61
C ASN A 130 -45.39 -48.63 11.59
N GLN A 131 -46.17 -47.74 12.24
CA GLN A 131 -47.28 -48.13 13.11
C GLN A 131 -48.41 -48.86 12.36
N LEU A 132 -48.62 -48.54 11.07
CA LEU A 132 -49.59 -49.24 10.21
C LEU A 132 -49.05 -50.57 9.66
N GLU A 133 -47.74 -50.71 9.45
CA GLU A 133 -47.11 -51.98 9.09
C GLU A 133 -47.15 -52.97 10.26
N ASP A 134 -46.81 -52.52 11.48
CA ASP A 134 -46.93 -53.33 12.70
C ASP A 134 -48.38 -53.79 12.95
N ALA A 135 -49.37 -52.96 12.61
CA ALA A 135 -50.79 -53.34 12.66
C ALA A 135 -51.21 -54.35 11.57
N ASN A 136 -50.47 -54.44 10.45
CA ASN A 136 -50.78 -55.33 9.31
C ASN A 136 -50.09 -56.70 9.38
N LEU A 137 -49.11 -56.90 10.26
CA LEU A 137 -48.43 -58.19 10.45
C LEU A 137 -49.32 -59.30 11.06
N GLY A 138 -50.58 -59.00 11.37
CA GLY A 138 -51.58 -59.98 11.83
C GLY A 138 -52.31 -60.78 10.73
N GLY A 139 -52.11 -60.50 9.44
CA GLY A 139 -53.14 -60.84 8.44
C GLY A 139 -52.74 -61.20 7.00
N ARG A 140 -51.70 -62.01 6.75
CA ARG A 140 -51.61 -62.80 5.48
C ARG A 140 -50.64 -63.99 5.54
N SER A 141 -51.15 -65.13 5.99
CA SER A 141 -50.56 -66.46 5.73
C SER A 141 -51.30 -67.14 4.56
N GLN A 142 -50.65 -68.14 3.94
CA GLN A 142 -51.20 -69.03 2.90
C GLN A 142 -51.68 -68.39 1.57
N GLN A 143 -50.77 -68.18 0.61
CA GLN A 143 -51.06 -68.38 -0.83
C GLN A 143 -49.80 -68.37 -1.73
N ASP A 144 -48.86 -69.33 -1.55
CA ASP A 144 -47.69 -69.41 -2.46
C ASP A 144 -47.13 -70.85 -2.71
N GLY A 145 -47.85 -71.88 -2.26
CA GLY A 145 -47.42 -73.29 -2.38
C GLY A 145 -48.04 -74.07 -3.56
N ALA A 146 -49.21 -73.64 -4.07
CA ALA A 146 -50.07 -74.50 -4.88
C ALA A 146 -49.58 -74.77 -6.32
N TRP A 147 -48.97 -73.78 -6.99
CA TRP A 147 -48.64 -73.89 -8.42
C TRP A 147 -47.43 -74.77 -8.75
N LYS A 148 -46.65 -75.21 -7.74
CA LYS A 148 -45.42 -75.99 -7.96
C LYS A 148 -45.65 -77.50 -8.06
N GLN A 149 -46.83 -78.02 -7.68
CA GLN A 149 -47.16 -79.45 -7.77
C GLN A 149 -47.80 -79.84 -9.12
N GLU A 150 -48.61 -78.97 -9.72
CA GLU A 150 -49.35 -79.25 -10.97
C GLU A 150 -48.43 -79.42 -12.20
N LEU A 151 -47.28 -78.73 -12.21
CA LEU A 151 -46.33 -78.72 -13.34
C LEU A 151 -45.54 -80.02 -13.53
N ASN A 152 -45.54 -80.94 -12.55
CA ASN A 152 -44.76 -82.18 -12.63
C ASN A 152 -45.59 -83.35 -13.21
N ILE A 153 -46.91 -83.37 -12.98
CA ILE A 153 -47.82 -84.44 -13.44
C ILE A 153 -48.00 -84.39 -14.98
N SER A 154 -47.99 -83.18 -15.57
CA SER A 154 -48.06 -83.01 -17.04
C SER A 154 -46.79 -83.43 -17.80
N ARG A 155 -45.70 -83.82 -17.11
CA ARG A 155 -44.42 -84.17 -17.77
C ARG A 155 -44.31 -85.65 -18.14
N GLU A 156 -44.88 -86.57 -17.35
CA GLU A 156 -44.76 -88.01 -17.60
C GLU A 156 -45.79 -88.55 -18.62
N HIS A 157 -46.86 -87.81 -18.89
CA HIS A 157 -47.97 -88.27 -19.73
C HIS A 157 -47.74 -88.20 -21.26
N LYS A 158 -46.53 -87.87 -21.71
CA LYS A 158 -46.17 -87.72 -23.15
C LYS A 158 -45.32 -88.85 -23.75
N GLU A 159 -44.81 -89.79 -22.96
CA GLU A 159 -43.91 -90.88 -23.43
C GLU A 159 -44.64 -92.17 -23.86
N LEU A 160 -45.92 -92.37 -23.50
CA LEU A 160 -46.62 -93.66 -23.64
C LEU A 160 -47.53 -93.81 -24.89
N LYS A 161 -47.41 -92.95 -25.89
CA LYS A 161 -48.21 -93.03 -27.15
C LYS A 161 -47.53 -93.73 -28.35
N PRO A 162 -46.19 -93.71 -28.56
CA PRO A 162 -45.58 -94.37 -29.72
C PRO A 162 -45.47 -95.89 -29.61
N ARG A 163 -45.53 -96.45 -28.39
CA ARG A 163 -45.13 -97.84 -28.10
C ARG A 163 -46.20 -98.91 -28.35
N ILE A 164 -47.46 -98.50 -28.56
CA ILE A 164 -48.61 -99.42 -28.76
C ILE A 164 -48.94 -99.64 -30.25
N TYR A 165 -48.58 -98.71 -31.14
CA TYR A 165 -48.94 -98.80 -32.57
C TYR A 165 -48.09 -99.81 -33.39
N LEU A 166 -46.95 -100.26 -32.85
CA LEU A 166 -46.02 -101.17 -33.55
C LEU A 166 -46.31 -102.66 -33.33
N ILE A 167 -47.19 -103.02 -32.38
CA ILE A 167 -47.46 -104.41 -31.99
C ILE A 167 -48.63 -105.03 -32.79
N LEU A 168 -49.50 -104.21 -33.39
CA LEU A 168 -50.72 -104.68 -34.08
C LEU A 168 -50.57 -104.84 -35.60
N THR A 169 -49.43 -104.49 -36.19
CA THR A 169 -49.22 -104.44 -37.66
C THR A 169 -48.31 -105.54 -38.23
N LYS A 170 -47.99 -106.59 -37.45
CA LYS A 170 -47.23 -107.77 -37.93
C LYS A 170 -47.86 -109.11 -37.51
N ARG A 171 -49.10 -109.39 -37.93
CA ARG A 171 -49.65 -110.76 -37.86
C ARG A 171 -50.73 -111.08 -38.92
N GLY A 172 -50.27 -111.61 -40.05
CA GLY A 172 -50.98 -112.63 -40.85
C GLY A 172 -52.15 -112.19 -41.75
N LEU A 173 -52.01 -112.42 -43.06
CA LEU A 173 -53.11 -112.64 -44.00
C LEU A 173 -52.76 -113.81 -44.95
N LEU A 174 -53.76 -114.66 -45.23
CA LEU A 174 -53.69 -115.89 -46.02
C LEU A 174 -54.54 -115.74 -47.30
N SER A 175 -54.17 -116.39 -48.42
CA SER A 175 -55.06 -117.30 -49.20
C SER A 175 -54.34 -117.93 -50.42
N SER A 176 -55.00 -118.88 -51.11
CA SER A 176 -54.44 -119.92 -52.01
C SER A 176 -55.30 -120.10 -53.30
N PRO A 177 -55.34 -121.25 -54.04
CA PRO A 177 -54.33 -122.01 -54.82
C PRO A 177 -54.80 -122.34 -56.28
N ARG A 178 -54.06 -123.19 -57.07
CA ARG A 178 -54.61 -124.21 -58.03
C ARG A 178 -53.54 -125.17 -58.65
N ARG A 179 -53.97 -126.33 -59.18
CA ARG A 179 -53.15 -127.44 -59.78
C ARG A 179 -53.74 -127.99 -61.11
N LEU A 180 -52.97 -128.81 -61.87
CA LEU A 180 -53.29 -129.64 -63.06
C LEU A 180 -52.27 -130.83 -63.16
N LEU A 181 -52.37 -131.95 -63.94
CA LEU A 181 -53.48 -132.70 -64.58
C LEU A 181 -53.04 -134.09 -65.19
N ARG A 182 -53.38 -135.24 -64.56
CA ARG A 182 -53.60 -136.60 -65.19
C ARG A 182 -52.38 -137.39 -65.79
N PRO A 183 -52.49 -138.65 -66.36
CA PRO A 183 -53.66 -139.56 -66.59
C PRO A 183 -53.53 -141.09 -66.36
N LYS A 184 -54.68 -141.78 -66.12
CA LYS A 184 -55.11 -143.13 -66.63
C LYS A 184 -56.47 -143.55 -66.01
N SER A 185 -57.38 -144.32 -66.62
CA SER A 185 -58.16 -144.14 -67.86
C SER A 185 -59.31 -145.19 -67.87
N LEU A 186 -60.55 -144.73 -67.99
CA LEU A 186 -61.73 -145.39 -68.59
C LEU A 186 -62.33 -146.72 -68.06
N PHE A 187 -61.66 -147.56 -67.26
CA PHE A 187 -62.32 -148.80 -66.79
C PHE A 187 -63.34 -148.59 -65.65
N CYS A 188 -63.07 -147.65 -64.73
CA CYS A 188 -63.86 -147.51 -63.49
C CYS A 188 -65.24 -146.83 -63.65
N MET A 189 -65.64 -146.39 -64.85
CA MET A 189 -66.84 -145.56 -65.03
C MET A 189 -68.13 -146.38 -65.15
N LEU A 190 -68.05 -147.62 -65.67
CA LEU A 190 -69.22 -148.49 -65.86
C LEU A 190 -69.74 -149.12 -64.55
N LEU A 191 -68.85 -149.45 -63.61
CA LEU A 191 -69.23 -150.03 -62.31
C LEU A 191 -69.88 -149.02 -61.34
N ALA A 192 -69.62 -147.72 -61.50
CA ALA A 192 -70.08 -146.69 -60.57
C ALA A 192 -71.57 -146.32 -60.74
N ILE A 193 -72.15 -146.56 -61.92
CA ILE A 193 -73.53 -146.15 -62.25
C ILE A 193 -74.54 -147.04 -61.54
N GLU A 194 -74.29 -148.34 -61.45
CA GLU A 194 -75.23 -149.32 -60.91
C GLU A 194 -75.34 -149.25 -59.37
N GLN A 195 -74.23 -148.94 -58.68
CA GLN A 195 -74.25 -148.69 -57.22
C GLN A 195 -74.95 -147.39 -56.82
N ALA A 196 -75.01 -146.38 -57.70
CA ALA A 196 -75.62 -145.08 -57.38
C ALA A 196 -77.15 -145.16 -57.23
N GLN A 197 -77.83 -146.00 -58.01
CA GLN A 197 -79.29 -146.08 -58.02
C GLN A 197 -79.86 -146.77 -56.77
N GLN A 198 -79.11 -147.68 -56.13
CA GLN A 198 -79.60 -148.41 -54.95
C GLN A 198 -79.62 -147.55 -53.67
N GLU A 199 -78.70 -146.59 -53.52
CA GLU A 199 -78.61 -145.76 -52.31
C GLU A 199 -79.62 -144.60 -52.28
N GLU A 200 -80.06 -144.09 -53.44
CA GLU A 200 -81.04 -142.98 -53.51
C GLU A 200 -82.37 -143.35 -52.82
N SER A 201 -82.84 -144.59 -53.00
CA SER A 201 -84.05 -145.10 -52.36
C SER A 201 -83.97 -145.19 -50.83
N ARG A 202 -82.78 -145.42 -50.23
CA ARG A 202 -82.61 -145.40 -48.76
C ARG A 202 -82.72 -144.00 -48.18
N ILE A 203 -82.17 -143.00 -48.88
CA ILE A 203 -82.10 -141.62 -48.40
C ILE A 203 -83.49 -140.99 -48.28
N ASN A 204 -84.41 -141.31 -49.20
CA ASN A 204 -85.75 -140.69 -49.21
C ASN A 204 -86.65 -141.14 -48.05
N LEU A 205 -86.51 -142.38 -47.56
CA LEU A 205 -87.28 -142.84 -46.39
C LEU A 205 -86.85 -142.15 -45.08
N ALA A 206 -85.58 -141.74 -44.97
CA ALA A 206 -85.02 -141.12 -43.77
C ALA A 206 -85.32 -139.62 -43.61
N LYS A 207 -85.65 -138.90 -44.71
CA LYS A 207 -85.83 -137.44 -44.72
C LYS A 207 -87.20 -136.94 -44.23
N GLY A 208 -88.21 -137.81 -44.16
CA GLY A 208 -89.59 -137.43 -43.82
C GLY A 208 -89.76 -136.78 -42.43
N PRO A 209 -89.27 -137.40 -41.34
CA PRO A 209 -89.53 -136.91 -39.98
C PRO A 209 -88.84 -135.56 -39.66
N THR A 210 -87.61 -135.36 -40.14
CA THR A 210 -86.81 -134.15 -39.88
C THR A 210 -87.40 -132.89 -40.49
N LEU A 211 -88.03 -132.97 -41.67
CA LEU A 211 -88.70 -131.82 -42.28
C LEU A 211 -89.87 -131.31 -41.44
N LYS A 212 -90.50 -132.16 -40.63
CA LYS A 212 -91.69 -131.80 -39.85
C LYS A 212 -91.34 -130.96 -38.62
N SER A 213 -90.31 -131.36 -37.86
CA SER A 213 -89.83 -130.59 -36.69
C SER A 213 -89.23 -129.23 -37.07
N HIS A 214 -88.58 -129.13 -38.24
CA HIS A 214 -88.12 -127.84 -38.75
C HIS A 214 -89.26 -126.86 -39.06
N LEU A 215 -90.42 -127.37 -39.49
CA LEU A 215 -91.60 -126.55 -39.79
C LEU A 215 -92.23 -125.99 -38.50
N GLU A 216 -92.34 -126.81 -37.46
CA GLU A 216 -92.86 -126.41 -36.14
C GLU A 216 -91.95 -125.36 -35.46
N ALA A 217 -90.63 -125.52 -35.53
CA ALA A 217 -89.67 -124.54 -35.01
C ALA A 217 -89.74 -123.18 -35.75
N LEU A 218 -90.04 -123.19 -37.05
CA LEU A 218 -90.25 -121.98 -37.84
C LEU A 218 -91.55 -121.25 -37.45
N GLU A 219 -92.61 -122.00 -37.13
CA GLU A 219 -93.86 -121.41 -36.63
C GLU A 219 -93.71 -120.79 -35.23
N GLU A 220 -92.94 -121.42 -34.33
CA GLU A 220 -92.67 -120.88 -32.99
C GLU A 220 -91.81 -119.60 -33.03
N THR A 221 -90.80 -119.55 -33.89
CA THR A 221 -89.98 -118.34 -34.08
C THR A 221 -90.79 -117.19 -34.70
N GLN A 222 -91.71 -117.49 -35.63
CA GLN A 222 -92.63 -116.49 -36.18
C GLN A 222 -93.58 -115.92 -35.10
N LYS A 223 -94.04 -116.74 -34.15
CA LYS A 223 -94.85 -116.26 -33.01
C LYS A 223 -94.06 -115.32 -32.10
N LYS A 224 -92.81 -115.64 -31.78
CA LYS A 224 -91.89 -114.78 -30.98
C LYS A 224 -91.56 -113.46 -31.68
N LEU A 225 -91.41 -113.47 -33.01
CA LEU A 225 -91.21 -112.24 -33.79
C LEU A 225 -92.45 -111.32 -33.71
N ASN A 226 -93.65 -111.90 -33.76
CA ASN A 226 -94.91 -111.15 -33.70
C ASN A 226 -95.21 -110.55 -32.31
N THR A 227 -94.74 -111.16 -31.21
CA THR A 227 -94.86 -110.55 -29.87
C THR A 227 -93.91 -109.37 -29.73
N LEU A 228 -92.63 -109.55 -30.07
CA LEU A 228 -91.63 -108.47 -29.99
C LEU A 228 -92.00 -107.25 -30.85
N LYS A 229 -92.64 -107.48 -32.00
CA LYS A 229 -93.14 -106.39 -32.87
C LYS A 229 -94.36 -105.65 -32.31
N LYS A 230 -95.13 -106.26 -31.40
CA LYS A 230 -96.23 -105.58 -30.68
C LYS A 230 -95.75 -104.78 -29.46
N GLU A 231 -94.64 -105.19 -28.86
CA GLU A 231 -93.99 -104.50 -27.72
C GLU A 231 -93.14 -103.29 -28.16
N PHE A 232 -92.90 -103.12 -29.46
CA PHE A 232 -92.15 -101.98 -29.99
C PHE A 232 -93.03 -100.72 -30.09
N GLU A 233 -92.83 -99.76 -29.19
CA GLU A 233 -93.49 -98.44 -29.21
C GLU A 233 -92.71 -97.43 -30.09
N PRO A 234 -93.20 -97.09 -31.30
CA PRO A 234 -92.46 -96.22 -32.23
C PRO A 234 -92.52 -94.72 -31.85
N GLU A 235 -93.45 -94.31 -30.99
CA GLU A 235 -93.66 -92.90 -30.64
C GLU A 235 -92.62 -92.38 -29.63
N LEU A 236 -92.25 -93.21 -28.64
CA LEU A 236 -91.17 -92.89 -27.71
C LEU A 236 -89.83 -92.72 -28.44
N TYR A 237 -89.55 -93.57 -29.43
CA TYR A 237 -88.34 -93.48 -30.25
C TYR A 237 -88.26 -92.12 -30.99
N LYS A 238 -89.35 -91.71 -31.65
CA LYS A 238 -89.42 -90.41 -32.35
C LYS A 238 -89.30 -89.22 -31.40
N ASN A 239 -89.86 -89.30 -30.18
CA ASN A 239 -89.73 -88.24 -29.17
C ASN A 239 -88.27 -88.09 -28.70
N LEU A 240 -87.58 -89.21 -28.47
CA LEU A 240 -86.17 -89.23 -28.12
C LEU A 240 -85.27 -88.75 -29.27
N GLU A 241 -85.57 -89.13 -30.50
CA GLU A 241 -84.87 -88.67 -31.71
C GLU A 241 -85.02 -87.14 -31.89
N ALA A 242 -86.23 -86.60 -31.72
CA ALA A 242 -86.49 -85.16 -31.77
C ALA A 242 -85.74 -84.39 -30.68
N LYS A 243 -85.78 -84.86 -29.43
CA LYS A 243 -85.02 -84.25 -28.31
C LYS A 243 -83.51 -84.33 -28.51
N LEU A 244 -83.00 -85.42 -29.08
CA LEU A 244 -81.58 -85.56 -29.38
C LEU A 244 -81.18 -84.57 -30.48
N ALA A 245 -82.02 -84.36 -31.50
CA ALA A 245 -81.80 -83.33 -32.51
C ALA A 245 -81.84 -81.91 -31.92
N GLU A 246 -82.82 -81.58 -31.07
CA GLU A 246 -82.94 -80.31 -30.35
C GLU A 246 -81.70 -80.02 -29.51
N VAL A 247 -81.31 -80.94 -28.62
CA VAL A 247 -80.08 -80.84 -27.80
C VAL A 247 -78.82 -80.74 -28.68
N THR A 248 -78.77 -81.41 -29.83
CA THR A 248 -77.65 -81.27 -30.78
C THR A 248 -77.59 -79.86 -31.38
N THR A 249 -78.73 -79.23 -31.68
CA THR A 249 -78.76 -77.83 -32.13
C THR A 249 -78.39 -76.84 -31.03
N GLU A 250 -78.84 -77.04 -29.79
CA GLU A 250 -78.45 -76.20 -28.65
C GLU A 250 -76.94 -76.29 -28.37
N ILE A 251 -76.37 -77.50 -28.38
CA ILE A 251 -74.93 -77.73 -28.27
C ILE A 251 -74.18 -76.98 -29.39
N GLY A 252 -74.70 -76.99 -30.62
CA GLY A 252 -74.13 -76.25 -31.74
C GLY A 252 -74.15 -74.72 -31.55
N VAL A 253 -75.22 -74.17 -30.97
CA VAL A 253 -75.30 -72.74 -30.62
C VAL A 253 -74.27 -72.40 -29.53
N ILE A 254 -74.24 -73.16 -28.44
CA ILE A 254 -73.29 -72.95 -27.33
C ILE A 254 -71.83 -73.07 -27.82
N GLN A 255 -71.53 -74.03 -28.69
CA GLN A 255 -70.19 -74.15 -29.31
C GLN A 255 -69.83 -72.90 -30.11
N LYS A 256 -70.75 -72.37 -30.92
CA LYS A 256 -70.55 -71.16 -31.72
C LYS A 256 -70.40 -69.90 -30.85
N GLU A 257 -71.16 -69.79 -29.77
CA GLU A 257 -71.01 -68.71 -28.78
C GLU A 257 -69.65 -68.79 -28.07
N ILE A 258 -69.21 -69.98 -27.68
CA ILE A 258 -67.88 -70.23 -27.11
C ILE A 258 -66.77 -69.86 -28.11
N GLU A 259 -66.91 -70.20 -29.39
CA GLU A 259 -65.95 -69.82 -30.43
C GLU A 259 -65.91 -68.30 -30.66
N SER A 260 -67.07 -67.65 -30.69
CA SER A 260 -67.19 -66.19 -30.83
C SER A 260 -66.61 -65.46 -29.61
N ALA A 261 -66.87 -65.93 -28.40
CA ALA A 261 -66.31 -65.39 -27.16
C ALA A 261 -64.78 -65.55 -27.15
N LYS A 262 -64.26 -66.75 -27.44
CA LYS A 262 -62.81 -66.99 -27.55
C LYS A 262 -62.14 -66.12 -28.60
N ALA A 263 -62.79 -65.86 -29.74
CA ALA A 263 -62.26 -64.97 -30.77
C ALA A 263 -62.20 -63.52 -30.27
N SER A 264 -63.24 -63.04 -29.58
CA SER A 264 -63.28 -61.71 -28.94
C SER A 264 -62.22 -61.57 -27.83
N ASP A 265 -62.12 -62.56 -26.94
CA ASP A 265 -61.12 -62.60 -25.86
C ASP A 265 -59.69 -62.62 -26.42
N PHE A 266 -59.45 -63.41 -27.48
CA PHE A 266 -58.15 -63.44 -28.16
C PHE A 266 -57.81 -62.11 -28.83
N GLN A 267 -58.78 -61.44 -29.46
CA GLN A 267 -58.58 -60.10 -30.04
C GLN A 267 -58.25 -59.07 -28.94
N SER A 268 -59.00 -59.05 -27.84
CA SER A 268 -58.77 -58.17 -26.69
C SER A 268 -57.41 -58.43 -26.01
N LEU A 269 -57.02 -59.70 -25.88
CA LEU A 269 -55.69 -60.08 -25.39
C LEU A 269 -54.59 -59.64 -26.36
N SER A 270 -54.81 -59.76 -27.67
CA SER A 270 -53.86 -59.31 -28.70
C SER A 270 -53.67 -57.79 -28.64
N THR A 271 -54.74 -56.99 -28.52
CA THR A 271 -54.63 -55.53 -28.39
C THR A 271 -53.92 -55.16 -27.09
N ALA A 272 -54.31 -55.74 -25.95
CA ALA A 272 -53.66 -55.48 -24.67
C ALA A 272 -52.16 -55.86 -24.67
N THR A 273 -51.78 -56.90 -25.43
CA THR A 273 -50.36 -57.30 -25.58
C THR A 273 -49.58 -56.31 -26.45
N MET A 274 -50.20 -55.75 -27.50
CA MET A 274 -49.60 -54.68 -28.30
C MET A 274 -49.44 -53.39 -27.50
N ASP A 275 -50.45 -52.98 -26.73
CA ASP A 275 -50.41 -51.80 -25.86
C ASP A 275 -49.34 -51.95 -24.77
N PHE A 276 -49.23 -53.14 -24.17
CA PHE A 276 -48.15 -53.47 -23.23
C PHE A 276 -46.76 -53.39 -23.87
N HIS A 277 -46.62 -53.82 -25.13
CA HIS A 277 -45.36 -53.70 -25.86
C HIS A 277 -45.00 -52.24 -26.13
N GLY A 278 -45.96 -51.43 -26.60
CA GLY A 278 -45.77 -50.00 -26.81
C GLY A 278 -45.41 -49.25 -25.52
N ALA A 279 -46.11 -49.55 -24.41
CA ALA A 279 -45.79 -49.01 -23.09
C ALA A 279 -44.37 -49.39 -22.63
N LYS A 280 -43.95 -50.64 -22.90
CA LYS A 280 -42.59 -51.11 -22.60
C LYS A 280 -41.52 -50.37 -23.43
N GLU A 281 -41.77 -50.14 -24.72
CA GLU A 281 -40.85 -49.36 -25.56
C GLU A 281 -40.73 -47.89 -25.10
N VAL A 282 -41.85 -47.27 -24.71
CA VAL A 282 -41.84 -45.91 -24.16
C VAL A 282 -41.07 -45.87 -22.84
N LEU A 283 -41.29 -46.82 -21.94
CA LEU A 283 -40.55 -46.91 -20.68
C LEU A 283 -39.04 -47.11 -20.91
N GLN A 284 -38.64 -47.89 -21.91
CA GLN A 284 -37.23 -48.05 -22.28
C GLN A 284 -36.63 -46.72 -22.78
N LYS A 285 -37.34 -45.97 -23.64
CA LYS A 285 -36.88 -44.65 -24.10
C LYS A 285 -36.73 -43.67 -22.93
N VAL A 286 -37.69 -43.64 -22.00
CA VAL A 286 -37.62 -42.81 -20.79
C VAL A 286 -36.40 -43.18 -19.93
N MET A 287 -36.06 -44.46 -19.81
CA MET A 287 -34.86 -44.92 -19.08
C MET A 287 -33.55 -44.55 -19.79
N GLU A 288 -33.53 -44.58 -21.13
CA GLU A 288 -32.40 -44.11 -21.94
C GLU A 288 -32.21 -42.59 -21.82
N GLU A 289 -33.31 -41.82 -21.82
CA GLU A 289 -33.34 -40.38 -21.59
C GLU A 289 -32.90 -40.02 -20.16
N GLU A 290 -33.42 -40.70 -19.13
CA GLU A 290 -33.01 -40.51 -17.73
C GLU A 290 -31.49 -40.70 -17.55
N ASN A 291 -30.94 -41.78 -18.12
CA ASN A 291 -29.50 -42.05 -18.11
C ASN A 291 -28.70 -40.97 -18.87
N SER A 292 -29.24 -40.42 -19.95
CA SER A 292 -28.61 -39.32 -20.70
C SER A 292 -28.60 -38.01 -19.89
N LEU A 293 -29.71 -37.68 -19.22
CA LEU A 293 -29.84 -36.52 -18.35
C LEU A 293 -28.96 -36.65 -17.11
N TRP A 294 -28.88 -37.83 -16.50
CA TRP A 294 -28.02 -38.11 -15.35
C TRP A 294 -26.53 -37.88 -15.69
N LYS A 295 -26.09 -38.33 -16.87
CA LYS A 295 -24.73 -38.04 -17.38
C LYS A 295 -24.49 -36.55 -17.63
N LEU A 296 -25.47 -35.85 -18.19
CA LEU A 296 -25.38 -34.40 -18.41
C LEU A 296 -25.29 -33.64 -17.08
N VAL A 297 -26.10 -34.01 -16.08
CA VAL A 297 -26.07 -33.43 -14.74
C VAL A 297 -24.71 -33.66 -14.06
N GLU A 298 -24.13 -34.85 -14.15
CA GLU A 298 -22.80 -35.09 -13.59
C GLU A 298 -21.69 -34.32 -14.35
N SER A 299 -21.80 -34.17 -15.68
CA SER A 299 -20.89 -33.30 -16.47
C SER A 299 -20.97 -31.84 -16.02
N LEU A 300 -22.18 -31.28 -15.94
CA LEU A 300 -22.42 -29.90 -15.51
C LEU A 300 -21.97 -29.65 -14.06
N LYS A 301 -22.11 -30.65 -13.19
CA LYS A 301 -21.62 -30.61 -11.80
C LYS A 301 -20.09 -30.60 -11.74
N VAL A 302 -19.41 -31.37 -12.58
CA VAL A 302 -17.94 -31.32 -12.71
C VAL A 302 -17.48 -29.98 -13.27
N GLU A 303 -18.13 -29.47 -14.32
CA GLU A 303 -17.84 -28.16 -14.90
C GLU A 303 -18.04 -27.03 -13.88
N LEU A 304 -19.13 -27.04 -13.11
CA LEU A 304 -19.38 -26.07 -12.03
C LEU A 304 -18.28 -26.11 -10.96
N GLU A 305 -17.84 -27.30 -10.54
CA GLU A 305 -16.75 -27.43 -9.57
C GLU A 305 -15.38 -27.02 -10.16
N MET A 306 -15.15 -27.18 -11.47
CA MET A 306 -13.96 -26.64 -12.13
C MET A 306 -14.00 -25.11 -12.22
N VAL A 307 -15.15 -24.53 -12.59
CA VAL A 307 -15.34 -23.07 -12.65
C VAL A 307 -15.13 -22.44 -11.28
N LYS A 308 -15.78 -22.94 -10.22
CA LYS A 308 -15.56 -22.47 -8.84
C LYS A 308 -14.08 -22.50 -8.44
N LYS A 309 -13.37 -23.62 -8.70
CA LYS A 309 -11.94 -23.75 -8.35
C LYS A 309 -11.07 -22.77 -9.13
N LYS A 310 -11.39 -22.55 -10.40
CA LYS A 310 -10.69 -21.58 -11.25
C LYS A 310 -10.93 -20.14 -10.78
N GLU A 311 -12.19 -19.76 -10.57
CA GLU A 311 -12.56 -18.42 -10.10
C GLU A 311 -11.98 -18.14 -8.71
N HIS A 312 -12.00 -19.10 -7.78
CA HIS A 312 -11.34 -18.94 -6.47
C HIS A 312 -9.82 -18.80 -6.57
N ALA A 313 -9.16 -19.46 -7.54
CA ALA A 313 -7.73 -19.28 -7.77
C ALA A 313 -7.42 -17.90 -8.38
N GLU A 314 -8.16 -17.50 -9.43
CA GLU A 314 -8.01 -16.19 -10.08
C GLU A 314 -8.30 -15.03 -9.12
N LEU A 315 -9.34 -15.14 -8.28
CA LEU A 315 -9.63 -14.17 -7.22
C LEU A 315 -8.52 -14.12 -6.17
N LYS A 316 -8.01 -15.27 -5.71
CA LYS A 316 -6.92 -15.30 -4.73
C LYS A 316 -5.62 -14.68 -5.27
N ASP A 317 -5.30 -14.92 -6.53
CA ASP A 317 -4.14 -14.31 -7.18
C ASP A 317 -4.33 -12.80 -7.35
N LYS A 318 -5.56 -12.34 -7.64
CA LYS A 318 -5.91 -10.91 -7.68
C LYS A 318 -5.87 -10.25 -6.31
N ASP A 319 -6.37 -10.91 -5.26
CA ASP A 319 -6.28 -10.44 -3.89
C ASP A 319 -4.81 -10.24 -3.50
N ALA A 320 -3.95 -11.24 -3.75
CA ALA A 320 -2.51 -11.14 -3.50
C ALA A 320 -1.80 -10.03 -4.31
N GLU A 321 -2.20 -9.80 -5.57
CA GLU A 321 -1.72 -8.67 -6.38
C GLU A 321 -2.13 -7.34 -5.75
N THR A 322 -3.38 -7.20 -5.30
CA THR A 322 -3.86 -5.97 -4.63
C THR A 322 -3.22 -5.76 -3.26
N GLU A 323 -3.01 -6.80 -2.45
CA GLU A 323 -2.28 -6.71 -1.17
C GLU A 323 -0.83 -6.23 -1.39
N SER A 324 -0.17 -6.72 -2.45
CA SER A 324 1.18 -6.26 -2.84
C SER A 324 1.19 -4.77 -3.21
N VAL A 325 0.21 -4.30 -3.98
CA VAL A 325 0.04 -2.89 -4.34
C VAL A 325 -0.27 -2.03 -3.11
N ILE A 326 -1.16 -2.49 -2.22
CA ILE A 326 -1.48 -1.82 -0.95
C ILE A 326 -0.22 -1.69 -0.08
N GLY A 327 0.57 -2.76 0.05
CA GLY A 327 1.85 -2.74 0.76
C GLY A 327 2.87 -1.76 0.16
N SER A 328 2.97 -1.71 -1.17
CA SER A 328 3.83 -0.74 -1.88
C SER A 328 3.40 0.71 -1.66
N LEU A 329 2.09 0.98 -1.71
CA LEU A 329 1.52 2.30 -1.46
C LEU A 329 1.68 2.72 0.01
N HIS A 330 1.46 1.80 0.95
CA HIS A 330 1.68 2.04 2.37
C HIS A 330 3.16 2.37 2.66
N PHE A 331 4.11 1.62 2.08
CA PHE A 331 5.54 1.93 2.20
C PHE A 331 5.89 3.32 1.62
N LYS A 332 5.35 3.68 0.46
CA LYS A 332 5.55 5.02 -0.15
C LYS A 332 4.96 6.12 0.73
N LEU A 333 3.77 5.92 1.29
CA LEU A 333 3.10 6.87 2.18
C LEU A 333 3.90 7.07 3.48
N GLN A 334 4.37 5.98 4.09
CA GLN A 334 5.22 6.04 5.29
C GLN A 334 6.56 6.76 5.00
N LYS A 335 7.21 6.47 3.86
CA LYS A 335 8.43 7.17 3.44
C LYS A 335 8.18 8.67 3.21
N CYS A 336 7.10 9.05 2.53
CA CYS A 336 6.76 10.47 2.33
C CYS A 336 6.43 11.18 3.65
N LYS A 337 5.85 10.46 4.62
CA LYS A 337 5.60 10.99 5.97
C LYS A 337 6.92 11.24 6.72
N GLU A 338 7.86 10.31 6.67
CA GLU A 338 9.19 10.48 7.27
C GLU A 338 9.99 11.61 6.61
N GLU A 339 9.91 11.74 5.29
CA GLU A 339 10.50 12.87 4.53
C GLU A 339 9.86 14.21 4.92
N LEU A 340 8.54 14.26 5.13
CA LEU A 340 7.82 15.45 5.60
C LEU A 340 8.18 15.83 7.04
N GLU A 341 8.23 14.86 7.96
CA GLU A 341 8.65 15.10 9.35
C GLU A 341 10.10 15.62 9.41
N ALA A 342 11.00 15.07 8.58
CA ALA A 342 12.37 15.56 8.44
C ALA A 342 12.44 16.99 7.85
N ALA A 343 11.58 17.32 6.88
CA ALA A 343 11.47 18.67 6.33
C ALA A 343 10.95 19.68 7.36
N ILE A 344 9.89 19.33 8.11
CA ILE A 344 9.38 20.18 9.21
C ILE A 344 10.45 20.39 10.28
N ALA A 345 11.21 19.35 10.64
CA ALA A 345 12.28 19.43 11.62
C ALA A 345 13.52 20.21 11.12
N SER A 346 13.71 20.39 9.81
CA SER A 346 14.74 21.27 9.26
C SER A 346 14.24 22.71 9.13
N ASP A 347 12.99 22.91 8.70
CA ASP A 347 12.32 24.21 8.65
C ASP A 347 12.27 24.87 10.04
N ALA A 348 11.86 24.13 11.07
CA ALA A 348 11.85 24.60 12.46
C ALA A 348 13.24 25.04 13.00
N LYS A 349 14.33 24.50 12.44
CA LYS A 349 15.70 24.95 12.77
C LYS A 349 16.06 26.22 12.02
N THR A 350 15.63 26.35 10.76
CA THR A 350 15.87 27.57 9.97
C THR A 350 15.00 28.74 10.43
N THR A 351 13.77 28.52 10.89
CA THR A 351 12.93 29.56 11.51
C THR A 351 13.54 30.01 12.83
N PHE A 352 13.95 29.10 13.71
CA PHE A 352 14.66 29.46 14.94
C PHE A 352 15.94 30.29 14.68
N ALA A 353 16.77 29.88 13.72
CA ALA A 353 17.96 30.64 13.34
C ALA A 353 17.63 32.01 12.71
N SER A 354 16.50 32.11 11.99
CA SER A 354 15.97 33.38 11.48
C SER A 354 15.50 34.29 12.61
N ASP A 355 14.77 33.76 13.59
CA ASP A 355 14.25 34.50 14.74
C ASP A 355 15.38 35.00 15.66
N GLU A 356 16.44 34.19 15.84
CA GLU A 356 17.67 34.61 16.53
C GLU A 356 18.38 35.74 15.77
N LEU A 357 18.46 35.64 14.43
CA LEU A 357 19.03 36.70 13.60
C LEU A 357 18.19 37.99 13.64
N VAL A 358 16.86 37.90 13.56
CA VAL A 358 15.94 39.04 13.73
C VAL A 358 16.14 39.70 15.09
N SER A 359 16.16 38.92 16.18
CA SER A 359 16.42 39.42 17.53
C SER A 359 17.79 40.10 17.65
N SER A 360 18.81 39.58 16.96
CA SER A 360 20.15 40.19 16.94
C SER A 360 20.17 41.53 16.18
N VAL A 361 19.42 41.64 15.08
CA VAL A 361 19.28 42.85 14.27
C VAL A 361 18.49 43.91 15.04
N GLU A 362 17.40 43.54 15.71
CA GLU A 362 16.63 44.44 16.58
C GLU A 362 17.51 45.01 17.69
N ARG A 363 18.29 44.16 18.39
CA ARG A 363 19.25 44.60 19.41
C ARG A 363 20.28 45.58 18.86
N LEU A 364 20.90 45.27 17.71
CA LEU A 364 21.87 46.17 17.06
C LEU A 364 21.21 47.49 16.59
N SER A 365 19.94 47.46 16.17
CA SER A 365 19.20 48.67 15.80
C SER A 365 18.91 49.57 17.01
N ALA A 366 18.64 48.98 18.18
CA ALA A 366 18.47 49.72 19.42
C ALA A 366 19.81 50.32 19.90
N GLU A 367 20.88 49.54 19.86
CA GLU A 367 22.25 49.94 20.24
C GLU A 367 22.77 51.08 19.34
N THR A 368 22.61 50.97 18.03
CA THR A 368 22.97 52.06 17.09
C THR A 368 22.12 53.31 17.27
N LYS A 369 20.82 53.17 17.58
CA LYS A 369 19.95 54.32 17.90
C LYS A 369 20.38 55.04 19.19
N ILE A 370 20.82 54.30 20.20
CA ILE A 370 21.38 54.88 21.44
C ILE A 370 22.68 55.62 21.15
N ALA A 371 23.62 54.99 20.43
CA ALA A 371 24.88 55.63 20.03
C ALA A 371 24.67 56.90 19.17
N GLN A 372 23.65 56.91 18.31
CA GLN A 372 23.26 58.11 17.58
C GLN A 372 22.76 59.21 18.52
N GLN A 373 21.88 58.89 19.48
CA GLN A 373 21.39 59.88 20.45
C GLN A 373 22.51 60.43 21.34
N GLU A 374 23.47 59.59 21.74
CA GLU A 374 24.64 59.98 22.53
C GLU A 374 25.58 60.90 21.73
N THR A 375 25.87 60.57 20.46
CA THR A 375 26.69 61.43 19.60
C THR A 375 25.99 62.75 19.23
N GLU A 376 24.67 62.75 19.04
CA GLU A 376 23.88 63.99 18.90
C GLU A 376 23.91 64.85 20.16
N ALA A 377 23.86 64.26 21.35
CA ALA A 377 24.00 64.98 22.62
C ALA A 377 25.42 65.53 22.82
N MET A 378 26.46 64.73 22.53
CA MET A 378 27.85 65.15 22.60
C MET A 378 28.14 66.32 21.64
N ASN A 379 27.58 66.29 20.42
CA ASN A 379 27.72 67.39 19.46
C ASN A 379 27.05 68.69 19.94
N LYS A 380 25.90 68.62 20.64
CA LYS A 380 25.28 69.80 21.26
C LYS A 380 26.17 70.38 22.35
N ASN A 381 26.63 69.55 23.29
CA ASN A 381 27.54 69.98 24.36
C ASN A 381 28.84 70.57 23.81
N ALA A 382 29.42 69.97 22.76
CA ALA A 382 30.62 70.49 22.09
C ALA A 382 30.37 71.86 21.43
N GLN A 383 29.19 72.07 20.84
CA GLN A 383 28.82 73.37 20.27
C GLN A 383 28.57 74.43 21.37
N GLU A 384 27.97 74.04 22.50
CA GLU A 384 27.77 74.91 23.66
C GLU A 384 29.12 75.37 24.25
N LEU A 385 30.03 74.43 24.51
CA LEU A 385 31.40 74.72 24.97
C LEU A 385 32.18 75.58 23.97
N ARG A 386 31.96 75.38 22.65
CA ARG A 386 32.57 76.24 21.62
C ARG A 386 32.04 77.66 21.69
N ASN A 387 30.73 77.85 21.83
CA ASN A 387 30.12 79.17 21.95
C ASN A 387 30.61 79.88 23.24
N GLU A 388 30.77 79.14 24.34
CA GLU A 388 31.34 79.65 25.59
C GLU A 388 32.81 80.07 25.42
N ALA A 389 33.63 79.26 24.75
CA ALA A 389 35.01 79.59 24.44
C ALA A 389 35.15 80.82 23.52
N GLU A 390 34.28 80.96 22.52
CA GLU A 390 34.23 82.14 21.65
C GLU A 390 33.81 83.41 22.45
N ALA A 391 32.83 83.30 23.36
CA ALA A 391 32.45 84.39 24.26
C ALA A 391 33.56 84.78 25.27
N ALA A 392 34.30 83.79 25.78
CA ALA A 392 35.47 84.00 26.64
C ALA A 392 36.61 84.70 25.87
N SER A 393 36.86 84.32 24.61
CA SER A 393 37.85 84.98 23.74
C SER A 393 37.50 86.44 23.46
N ILE A 394 36.23 86.75 23.18
CA ILE A 394 35.78 88.14 22.99
C ILE A 394 35.98 88.95 24.28
N SER A 395 35.70 88.34 25.44
CA SER A 395 35.89 88.98 26.75
C SER A 395 37.38 89.23 27.06
N LEU A 396 38.26 88.29 26.68
CA LEU A 396 39.71 88.43 26.76
C LEU A 396 40.20 89.58 25.88
N ASP A 397 39.80 89.66 24.62
CA ASP A 397 40.17 90.74 23.69
C ASP A 397 39.77 92.13 24.23
N ILE A 398 38.60 92.23 24.86
CA ILE A 398 38.13 93.47 25.49
C ILE A 398 38.99 93.81 26.72
N ALA A 399 39.34 92.82 27.54
CA ALA A 399 40.22 93.01 28.69
C ALA A 399 41.65 93.40 28.27
N GLU A 400 42.19 92.79 27.21
CA GLU A 400 43.52 93.10 26.67
C GLU A 400 43.58 94.52 26.10
N LYS A 401 42.53 94.96 25.38
CA LYS A 401 42.41 96.36 24.92
C LYS A 401 42.35 97.36 26.09
N LYS A 402 41.62 97.04 27.15
CA LYS A 402 41.57 97.86 28.38
C LYS A 402 42.94 97.89 29.10
N LEU A 403 43.65 96.76 29.15
CA LEU A 403 44.98 96.67 29.74
C LEU A 403 46.00 97.50 28.95
N LYS A 404 45.95 97.47 27.62
CA LYS A 404 46.80 98.31 26.74
C LYS A 404 46.55 99.80 26.96
N PHE A 405 45.30 100.21 27.16
CA PHE A 405 44.97 101.60 27.52
C PHE A 405 45.53 101.96 28.90
N ALA A 406 45.27 101.15 29.93
CA ALA A 406 45.77 101.39 31.29
C ALA A 406 47.31 101.38 31.39
N LEU A 407 47.99 100.58 30.57
CA LEU A 407 49.46 100.62 30.45
C LEU A 407 49.96 101.96 29.89
N LYS A 408 49.31 102.48 28.84
CA LYS A 408 49.66 103.78 28.26
C LYS A 408 49.42 104.92 29.26
N ASP A 409 48.29 104.92 29.95
CA ASP A 409 48.00 105.87 31.03
C ASP A 409 49.05 105.80 32.14
N ALA A 410 49.51 104.59 32.51
CA ALA A 410 50.57 104.39 33.50
C ALA A 410 51.96 104.84 33.01
N GLU A 411 52.26 104.71 31.71
CA GLU A 411 53.47 105.26 31.09
C GLU A 411 53.43 106.80 31.06
N GLU A 412 52.29 107.41 30.70
CA GLU A 412 52.08 108.85 30.76
C GLU A 412 52.19 109.38 32.20
N ALA A 413 51.63 108.66 33.18
CA ALA A 413 51.79 108.96 34.60
C ALA A 413 53.25 108.87 35.08
N LYS A 414 54.03 107.90 34.60
CA LYS A 414 55.48 107.81 34.87
C LYS A 414 56.28 108.95 34.24
N VAL A 415 55.92 109.41 33.04
CA VAL A 415 56.54 110.60 32.44
C VAL A 415 56.22 111.84 33.27
N ALA A 416 54.97 111.99 33.73
CA ALA A 416 54.58 113.05 34.64
C ALA A 416 55.28 112.96 36.01
N GLU A 417 55.50 111.75 36.55
CA GLU A 417 56.28 111.50 37.76
C GLU A 417 57.74 111.96 37.58
N ILE A 418 58.40 111.61 36.48
CA ILE A 418 59.77 112.07 36.18
C ILE A 418 59.83 113.60 36.09
N ILE A 419 58.88 114.24 35.39
CA ILE A 419 58.80 115.71 35.30
C ILE A 419 58.60 116.33 36.69
N ALA A 420 57.72 115.77 37.52
CA ALA A 420 57.48 116.24 38.88
C ALA A 420 58.74 116.06 39.77
N LEU A 421 59.43 114.92 39.66
CA LEU A 421 60.68 114.66 40.37
C LEU A 421 61.79 115.62 39.94
N ASP A 422 61.91 115.94 38.66
CA ASP A 422 62.91 116.90 38.18
C ASP A 422 62.55 118.35 38.54
N GLN A 423 61.25 118.70 38.61
CA GLN A 423 60.81 119.96 39.21
C GLN A 423 61.11 120.02 40.71
N ILE A 424 60.90 118.94 41.46
CA ILE A 424 61.25 118.83 42.88
C ILE A 424 62.76 118.94 43.06
N LYS A 425 63.58 118.30 42.22
CA LYS A 425 65.04 118.47 42.20
C LYS A 425 65.40 119.92 41.95
N ALA A 426 64.91 120.56 40.88
CA ALA A 426 65.21 121.96 40.57
C ALA A 426 64.77 122.93 41.69
N LEU A 427 63.62 122.69 42.33
CA LEU A 427 63.17 123.45 43.49
C LEU A 427 64.03 123.16 44.74
N SER A 428 64.47 121.92 44.96
CA SER A 428 65.35 121.57 46.08
C SER A 428 66.77 122.11 45.87
N GLU A 429 67.32 122.09 44.65
CA GLU A 429 68.58 122.73 44.28
C GLU A 429 68.48 124.25 44.42
N LYS A 430 67.36 124.87 44.00
CA LYS A 430 67.09 126.29 44.25
C LYS A 430 66.97 126.62 45.75
N THR A 431 66.36 125.73 46.53
CA THR A 431 66.23 125.88 47.99
C THR A 431 67.57 125.62 48.70
N ASN A 432 68.40 124.72 48.18
CA ASN A 432 69.73 124.43 48.66
C ASN A 432 70.74 125.52 48.24
N ALA A 433 70.53 126.19 47.10
CA ALA A 433 71.26 127.39 46.70
C ALA A 433 70.84 128.61 47.53
N ALA A 434 69.55 128.72 47.88
CA ALA A 434 69.06 129.70 48.85
C ALA A 434 69.65 129.44 50.24
N ARG A 435 69.70 128.19 50.72
CA ARG A 435 70.41 127.81 51.95
C ARG A 435 71.93 128.00 51.86
N ALA A 436 72.56 127.72 50.73
CA ALA A 436 73.98 128.01 50.51
C ALA A 436 74.26 129.53 50.51
N SER A 437 73.23 130.36 50.35
CA SER A 437 73.28 131.81 50.49
C SER A 437 72.83 132.32 51.88
N THR A 438 72.29 131.45 52.76
CA THR A 438 71.89 131.78 54.14
C THR A 438 71.98 130.55 55.08
N SER A 439 72.86 130.61 56.09
CA SER A 439 73.25 129.57 57.08
C SER A 439 74.44 128.71 56.62
N GLU A 440 75.67 129.03 57.02
CA GLU A 440 76.27 128.72 58.35
C GLU A 440 76.24 127.25 58.75
N THR A 441 77.45 126.67 58.73
CA THR A 441 78.01 125.58 59.57
C THR A 441 77.31 124.23 59.62
N GLY A 442 78.11 123.17 59.51
CA GLY A 442 77.68 121.81 59.86
C GLY A 442 77.31 121.73 61.34
N GLY A 443 76.06 121.39 61.61
CA GLY A 443 75.61 120.95 62.93
C GLY A 443 75.42 119.44 62.91
N ASP A 444 76.11 118.73 63.80
CA ASP A 444 75.70 117.39 64.19
C ASP A 444 74.28 117.49 64.78
N ILE A 445 73.33 116.78 64.17
CA ILE A 445 71.94 116.82 64.62
C ILE A 445 71.81 115.90 65.83
N THR A 446 71.97 116.48 67.02
CA THR A 446 71.74 115.80 68.31
C THR A 446 70.24 115.57 68.52
N ILE A 447 69.70 114.53 67.86
CA ILE A 447 68.36 113.99 68.12
C ILE A 447 68.25 113.47 69.55
N SER A 448 67.10 113.67 70.19
CA SER A 448 66.87 113.15 71.54
C SER A 448 66.80 111.62 71.56
N THR A 449 67.01 111.00 72.72
CA THR A 449 66.84 109.55 72.92
C THR A 449 65.40 109.10 72.64
N GLU A 450 64.42 109.95 72.89
CA GLU A 450 63.01 109.74 72.59
C GLU A 450 62.75 109.86 71.07
N GLU A 451 63.38 110.81 70.39
CA GLU A 451 63.26 110.96 68.93
C GLU A 451 63.91 109.79 68.18
N TYR A 452 65.12 109.38 68.58
CA TYR A 452 65.80 108.20 68.02
C TYR A 452 64.97 106.93 68.24
N SER A 453 64.45 106.70 69.46
CA SER A 453 63.61 105.53 69.73
C SER A 453 62.27 105.58 68.99
N SER A 454 61.69 106.76 68.77
CA SER A 454 60.48 106.94 67.94
C SER A 454 60.74 106.62 66.47
N LEU A 455 61.87 107.06 65.91
CA LEU A 455 62.26 106.77 64.53
C LEU A 455 62.60 105.29 64.36
N SER A 456 63.40 104.71 65.26
CA SER A 456 63.75 103.29 65.29
C SER A 456 62.49 102.41 65.36
N LYS A 457 61.52 102.78 66.21
CA LYS A 457 60.24 102.07 66.32
C LYS A 457 59.44 102.12 65.01
N LYS A 458 59.39 103.26 64.32
CA LYS A 458 58.74 103.39 63.01
C LYS A 458 59.44 102.58 61.92
N VAL A 459 60.77 102.44 61.99
CA VAL A 459 61.53 101.55 61.09
C VAL A 459 61.14 100.10 61.35
N GLU A 460 61.17 99.64 62.61
CA GLU A 460 60.71 98.28 62.98
C GLU A 460 59.25 98.00 62.60
N GLU A 461 58.35 98.97 62.79
CA GLU A 461 56.94 98.85 62.39
C GLU A 461 56.80 98.72 60.86
N SER A 462 57.64 99.43 60.10
CA SER A 462 57.67 99.35 58.63
C SER A 462 58.31 98.05 58.13
N GLU A 463 59.35 97.59 58.80
CA GLU A 463 60.03 96.31 58.55
C GLU A 463 59.07 95.14 58.77
N LYS A 464 58.36 95.10 59.91
CA LYS A 464 57.31 94.09 60.20
C LYS A 464 56.19 94.10 59.15
N VAL A 465 55.81 95.25 58.61
CA VAL A 465 54.83 95.34 57.51
C VAL A 465 55.41 94.82 56.19
N ALA A 466 56.71 95.01 55.92
CA ALA A 466 57.38 94.45 54.75
C ALA A 466 57.53 92.92 54.88
N GLU A 467 58.00 92.42 56.02
CA GLU A 467 58.08 90.99 56.35
C GLU A 467 56.72 90.30 56.20
N MET A 468 55.64 90.90 56.73
CA MET A 468 54.30 90.32 56.63
C MET A 468 53.77 90.29 55.19
N LYS A 469 54.14 91.26 54.34
CA LYS A 469 53.86 91.23 52.89
C LYS A 469 54.67 90.16 52.17
N VAL A 470 55.96 89.99 52.51
CA VAL A 470 56.82 88.94 51.95
C VAL A 470 56.32 87.55 52.36
N ALA A 471 55.96 87.35 53.62
CA ALA A 471 55.38 86.10 54.12
C ALA A 471 54.05 85.76 53.42
N ALA A 472 53.17 86.76 53.20
CA ALA A 472 51.94 86.56 52.43
C ALA A 472 52.20 86.17 50.97
N ALA A 473 53.21 86.77 50.32
CA ALA A 473 53.61 86.41 48.96
C ALA A 473 54.22 85.00 48.89
N ILE A 474 55.06 84.61 49.86
CA ILE A 474 55.62 83.25 49.96
C ILE A 474 54.48 82.23 50.14
N ALA A 475 53.53 82.49 51.04
CA ALA A 475 52.39 81.60 51.26
C ALA A 475 51.52 81.41 50.00
N GLN A 476 51.34 82.46 49.19
CA GLN A 476 50.65 82.35 47.89
C GLN A 476 51.46 81.50 46.89
N VAL A 477 52.79 81.68 46.81
CA VAL A 477 53.66 80.88 45.94
C VAL A 477 53.68 79.40 46.38
N GLU A 478 53.70 79.13 47.68
CA GLU A 478 53.63 77.77 48.22
C GLU A 478 52.27 77.11 47.95
N ALA A 479 51.16 77.85 48.07
CA ALA A 479 49.83 77.34 47.69
C ALA A 479 49.73 77.02 46.20
N VAL A 480 50.27 77.88 45.31
CA VAL A 480 50.33 77.60 43.87
C VAL A 480 51.19 76.36 43.59
N ARG A 481 52.39 76.26 44.17
CA ARG A 481 53.26 75.08 44.04
C ARG A 481 52.61 73.79 44.57
N ALA A 482 51.82 73.87 45.64
CA ALA A 482 51.07 72.71 46.14
C ALA A 482 50.02 72.26 45.12
N SER A 483 49.26 73.18 44.53
CA SER A 483 48.27 72.88 43.49
C SER A 483 48.89 72.36 42.19
N GLU A 484 50.06 72.89 41.81
CA GLU A 484 50.85 72.43 40.66
C GLU A 484 51.32 70.98 40.86
N ASN A 485 51.89 70.67 42.02
CA ASN A 485 52.30 69.30 42.36
C ASN A 485 51.12 68.32 42.45
N GLU A 486 49.92 68.77 42.85
CA GLU A 486 48.71 67.94 42.79
C GLU A 486 48.27 67.69 41.33
N ALA A 487 48.29 68.72 40.49
CA ALA A 487 47.98 68.61 39.06
C ALA A 487 48.94 67.66 38.34
N ILE A 488 50.26 67.75 38.62
CA ILE A 488 51.28 66.84 38.08
C ILE A 488 50.97 65.39 38.47
N LYS A 489 50.69 65.11 39.75
CA LYS A 489 50.33 63.75 40.20
C LYS A 489 49.06 63.21 39.53
N ARG A 490 48.06 64.06 39.30
CA ARG A 490 46.85 63.66 38.55
C ARG A 490 47.18 63.30 37.09
N LEU A 491 48.08 64.07 36.45
CA LEU A 491 48.55 63.77 35.09
C LEU A 491 49.38 62.48 35.03
N GLU A 492 50.25 62.22 36.01
CA GLU A 492 51.03 60.97 36.12
C GLU A 492 50.11 59.74 36.22
N VAL A 493 49.03 59.81 37.01
CA VAL A 493 48.02 58.74 37.11
C VAL A 493 47.33 58.49 35.77
N VAL A 494 46.84 59.55 35.11
CA VAL A 494 46.17 59.44 33.79
C VAL A 494 47.14 58.90 32.72
N HIS A 495 48.40 59.31 32.74
CA HIS A 495 49.42 58.78 31.81
C HIS A 495 49.64 57.28 32.02
N LYS A 496 49.72 56.84 33.27
CA LYS A 496 49.86 55.41 33.59
C LYS A 496 48.64 54.60 33.17
N GLU A 497 47.43 55.10 33.42
CA GLU A 497 46.19 54.46 32.94
C GLU A 497 46.16 54.37 31.40
N MET A 498 46.67 55.40 30.70
CA MET A 498 46.82 55.38 29.24
C MET A 498 47.84 54.34 28.76
N GLU A 499 48.97 54.16 29.46
CA GLU A 499 49.94 53.08 29.18
C GLU A 499 49.35 51.68 29.40
N ASP A 500 48.60 51.48 30.50
CA ASP A 500 47.92 50.23 30.80
C ASP A 500 46.83 49.91 29.74
N ILE A 501 46.09 50.93 29.27
CA ILE A 501 45.15 50.79 28.14
C ILE A 501 45.88 50.47 26.84
N GLN A 502 46.96 51.19 26.51
CA GLN A 502 47.72 51.00 25.27
C GLN A 502 48.27 49.56 25.20
N THR A 503 48.91 49.08 26.27
CA THR A 503 49.42 47.71 26.32
C THR A 503 48.31 46.65 26.21
N ALA A 504 47.14 46.89 26.82
CA ALA A 504 45.97 46.04 26.64
C ALA A 504 45.45 46.04 25.19
N THR A 505 45.48 47.18 24.49
CA THR A 505 45.08 47.25 23.06
C THR A 505 46.07 46.53 22.15
N ASP A 506 47.38 46.67 22.36
CA ASP A 506 48.42 45.98 21.59
C ASP A 506 48.31 44.45 21.74
N ASP A 507 48.00 43.98 22.95
CA ASP A 507 47.78 42.57 23.22
C ASP A 507 46.45 42.04 22.64
N ALA A 508 45.39 42.85 22.64
CA ALA A 508 44.16 42.51 21.95
C ALA A 508 44.38 42.42 20.42
N LEU A 509 45.17 43.32 19.85
CA LEU A 509 45.55 43.33 18.43
C LEU A 509 46.33 42.06 18.06
N LYS A 510 47.38 41.70 18.82
CA LYS A 510 48.14 40.45 18.59
C LYS A 510 47.24 39.21 18.66
N ARG A 511 46.29 39.15 19.61
CA ARG A 511 45.32 38.03 19.71
C ARG A 511 44.39 37.98 18.49
N ALA A 512 43.93 39.14 17.99
CA ALA A 512 43.12 39.21 16.78
C ALA A 512 43.89 38.76 15.53
N GLU A 513 45.16 39.18 15.38
CA GLU A 513 46.04 38.73 14.30
C GLU A 513 46.28 37.21 14.35
N MET A 514 46.56 36.66 15.54
CA MET A 514 46.69 35.21 15.73
C MET A 514 45.41 34.45 15.37
N ALA A 515 44.23 34.99 15.71
CA ALA A 515 42.94 34.39 15.36
C ALA A 515 42.67 34.43 13.85
N GLU A 516 42.96 35.53 13.17
CA GLU A 516 42.87 35.64 11.70
C GLU A 516 43.90 34.74 10.99
N ALA A 517 45.11 34.59 11.52
CA ALA A 517 46.10 33.65 11.00
C ALA A 517 45.64 32.19 11.15
N ALA A 518 45.08 31.82 12.31
CA ALA A 518 44.52 30.49 12.55
C ALA A 518 43.32 30.19 11.62
N LYS A 519 42.41 31.16 11.47
CA LYS A 519 41.29 31.09 10.51
C LYS A 519 41.78 30.87 9.08
N LYS A 520 42.77 31.63 8.61
CA LYS A 520 43.38 31.46 7.27
C LYS A 520 44.04 30.09 7.10
N ALA A 521 44.65 29.54 8.15
CA ALA A 521 45.21 28.18 8.12
C ALA A 521 44.09 27.13 7.92
N VAL A 522 43.01 27.21 8.70
CA VAL A 522 41.84 26.31 8.59
C VAL A 522 41.14 26.45 7.23
N GLU A 523 40.92 27.67 6.74
CA GLU A 523 40.38 27.91 5.41
C GLU A 523 41.28 27.34 4.29
N GLY A 524 42.60 27.42 4.46
CA GLY A 524 43.58 26.82 3.57
C GLY A 524 43.52 25.29 3.56
N GLU A 525 43.34 24.65 4.72
CA GLU A 525 43.12 23.21 4.80
C GLU A 525 41.79 22.77 4.20
N LEU A 526 40.71 23.52 4.46
CA LEU A 526 39.38 23.26 3.89
C LEU A 526 39.37 23.43 2.36
N ARG A 527 40.18 24.36 1.82
CA ARG A 527 40.39 24.51 0.37
C ARG A 527 41.12 23.29 -0.20
N ARG A 528 42.26 22.90 0.39
CA ARG A 528 42.99 21.68 0.01
C ARG A 528 42.15 20.40 0.17
N TRP A 529 41.22 20.36 1.11
CA TRP A 529 40.28 19.25 1.27
C TRP A 529 39.27 19.19 0.12
N ARG A 530 38.66 20.33 -0.26
CA ARG A 530 37.79 20.42 -1.44
C ARG A 530 38.51 20.06 -2.74
N GLU A 531 39.75 20.52 -2.93
CA GLU A 531 40.59 20.16 -4.09
C GLU A 531 40.90 18.65 -4.12
N ARG A 532 41.27 18.05 -2.99
CA ARG A 532 41.48 16.60 -2.88
C ARG A 532 40.22 15.81 -3.17
N GLU A 533 39.06 16.28 -2.72
CA GLU A 533 37.79 15.60 -2.95
C GLU A 533 37.34 15.69 -4.41
N GLN A 534 37.50 16.85 -5.04
CA GLN A 534 37.31 17.01 -6.49
C GLN A 534 38.28 16.13 -7.29
N LYS A 535 39.56 16.03 -6.86
CA LYS A 535 40.54 15.16 -7.52
C LYS A 535 40.16 13.69 -7.39
N ARG A 536 39.70 13.23 -6.22
CA ARG A 536 39.17 11.87 -6.04
C ARG A 536 37.96 11.60 -6.93
N ALA A 537 37.01 12.54 -7.02
CA ALA A 537 35.86 12.42 -7.91
C ALA A 537 36.26 12.36 -9.39
N ALA A 538 37.30 13.09 -9.80
CA ALA A 538 37.86 13.00 -11.14
C ALA A 538 38.62 11.68 -11.38
N GLU A 539 39.35 11.18 -10.38
CA GLU A 539 40.06 9.89 -10.43
C GLU A 539 39.08 8.70 -10.46
N THR A 540 37.99 8.72 -9.69
CA THR A 540 36.95 7.68 -9.76
C THR A 540 36.20 7.73 -11.09
N ALA A 541 35.85 8.92 -11.59
CA ALA A 541 35.28 9.06 -12.93
C ALA A 541 36.23 8.54 -14.03
N SER A 542 37.53 8.83 -13.92
CA SER A 542 38.55 8.32 -14.84
C SER A 542 38.73 6.81 -14.74
N ARG A 543 38.64 6.23 -13.54
CA ARG A 543 38.71 4.79 -13.31
C ARG A 543 37.49 4.07 -13.89
N ILE A 544 36.29 4.60 -13.70
CA ILE A 544 35.05 4.07 -14.30
C ILE A 544 35.14 4.10 -15.84
N LEU A 545 35.68 5.18 -16.42
CA LEU A 545 35.92 5.27 -17.86
C LEU A 545 36.95 4.24 -18.34
N ALA A 546 38.05 4.05 -17.62
CA ALA A 546 39.07 3.05 -17.95
C ALA A 546 38.56 1.60 -17.81
N GLU A 547 37.76 1.31 -16.78
CA GLU A 547 37.16 0.00 -16.53
C GLU A 547 36.08 -0.34 -17.57
N THR A 548 35.37 0.68 -18.07
CA THR A 548 34.48 0.59 -19.25
C THR A 548 35.27 0.31 -20.54
N GLN A 549 36.50 0.82 -20.68
CA GLN A 549 37.37 0.56 -21.83
C GLN A 549 38.17 -0.76 -21.74
N MET A 550 38.29 -1.35 -20.55
CA MET A 550 39.04 -2.60 -20.31
C MET A 550 38.16 -3.86 -20.23
N SER A 551 36.84 -3.74 -20.38
CA SER A 551 35.90 -4.87 -20.28
C SER A 551 35.70 -5.62 -21.61
N THR A 552 36.80 -6.05 -22.22
CA THR A 552 36.85 -7.14 -23.21
C THR A 552 38.05 -8.04 -22.92
N GLU A 553 37.81 -9.36 -22.88
CA GLU A 553 38.79 -10.47 -22.82
C GLU A 553 39.30 -10.96 -21.42
N ALA A 554 38.56 -11.95 -20.86
CA ALA A 554 38.99 -13.17 -20.14
C ALA A 554 40.03 -13.22 -18.96
N SER A 555 39.76 -14.15 -18.02
CA SER A 555 40.52 -14.50 -16.79
C SER A 555 41.38 -15.80 -16.96
N PRO A 556 41.97 -16.44 -15.91
CA PRO A 556 42.61 -16.02 -14.63
C PRO A 556 44.09 -16.57 -14.61
N PRO A 557 44.73 -17.16 -13.55
CA PRO A 557 44.64 -17.08 -12.07
C PRO A 557 46.04 -16.89 -11.36
N SER A 558 46.13 -17.27 -10.07
CA SER A 558 47.33 -17.71 -9.29
C SER A 558 48.04 -16.72 -8.34
N LEU A 559 48.03 -17.07 -7.04
CA LEU A 559 48.81 -16.46 -5.95
C LEU A 559 50.17 -17.15 -5.79
N LYS A 560 51.24 -16.40 -5.45
CA LYS A 560 52.30 -16.79 -4.49
C LYS A 560 53.29 -15.66 -4.15
N ASP A 561 53.58 -15.55 -2.86
CA ASP A 561 54.84 -15.22 -2.16
C ASP A 561 55.69 -13.98 -2.54
N ILE A 562 55.73 -12.98 -1.64
CA ILE A 562 56.96 -12.24 -1.23
C ILE A 562 56.89 -11.96 0.29
N PRO A 563 57.97 -12.19 1.08
CA PRO A 563 58.00 -11.94 2.53
C PRO A 563 58.66 -10.60 2.95
N VAL A 564 58.24 -10.09 4.12
CA VAL A 564 59.04 -9.58 5.27
C VAL A 564 60.31 -8.73 5.01
N LEU A 565 60.37 -7.46 5.48
CA LEU A 565 61.07 -7.01 6.72
C LEU A 565 61.20 -5.46 6.87
N GLU A 566 61.25 -4.98 8.13
CA GLU A 566 61.79 -3.72 8.71
C GLU A 566 61.77 -2.37 7.92
N LYS A 567 61.23 -1.25 8.44
CA LYS A 567 61.41 -0.53 9.74
C LYS A 567 62.83 -0.04 10.05
N THR A 568 62.97 1.28 10.16
CA THR A 568 64.02 1.88 10.99
C THR A 568 63.51 3.19 11.58
N ASP A 569 63.10 3.14 12.85
CA ASP A 569 63.01 4.32 13.72
C ASP A 569 64.41 4.59 14.27
N GLU A 570 64.94 5.81 14.15
CA GLU A 570 65.83 6.39 15.17
C GLU A 570 65.73 7.94 15.15
N ASN A 571 65.39 8.52 16.31
CA ASN A 571 65.81 9.87 16.69
C ASN A 571 65.96 9.94 18.22
N PRO A 572 67.15 10.22 18.77
CA PRO A 572 67.39 10.15 20.21
C PRO A 572 67.31 11.51 20.96
N LYS A 573 66.69 11.44 22.15
CA LYS A 573 67.02 12.18 23.40
C LYS A 573 66.85 13.71 23.48
N GLY A 574 66.08 14.16 24.47
CA GLY A 574 65.98 15.57 24.89
C GLY A 574 65.10 15.80 26.13
N ASN A 575 65.55 15.35 27.30
CA ASN A 575 64.77 15.36 28.56
C ASN A 575 64.41 16.76 29.09
N LYS A 576 63.23 16.92 29.73
CA LYS A 576 63.09 17.14 31.20
C LYS A 576 61.65 17.23 31.74
N ALA A 577 61.31 16.25 32.60
CA ALA A 577 60.54 16.31 33.86
C ALA A 577 59.16 17.03 33.98
N HIS A 578 58.13 16.19 34.15
CA HIS A 578 57.06 16.20 35.18
C HIS A 578 56.75 17.52 35.94
N THR A 579 55.47 17.90 36.08
CA THR A 579 54.57 17.31 37.09
C THR A 579 53.10 17.41 36.71
N ALA A 580 52.29 16.42 37.12
CA ALA A 580 50.83 16.47 37.06
C ALA A 580 50.25 16.48 38.47
N LYS A 581 49.34 17.41 38.77
CA LYS A 581 48.46 17.37 39.95
C LYS A 581 47.05 17.82 39.58
N LYS A 582 46.05 17.04 40.00
CA LYS A 582 44.62 17.34 39.85
C LYS A 582 44.15 18.21 41.02
N THR A 583 43.37 19.26 40.75
CA THR A 583 42.36 19.85 41.66
C THR A 583 41.51 20.80 40.80
N LEU A 584 40.24 20.48 40.56
CA LEU A 584 39.06 20.83 41.38
C LEU A 584 38.68 22.32 41.26
N ILE A 585 37.49 22.56 40.72
CA ILE A 585 36.94 23.87 40.40
C ILE A 585 36.58 24.66 41.67
N PRO A 586 36.98 25.94 41.81
CA PRO A 586 36.38 26.87 42.76
C PRO A 586 35.13 27.54 42.15
N SER A 587 34.02 27.49 42.87
CA SER A 587 32.79 28.22 42.51
C SER A 587 32.95 29.73 42.74
N LEU A 588 32.69 30.55 41.71
CA LEU A 588 32.56 31.99 41.84
C LEU A 588 31.11 32.39 42.13
N SER A 589 30.72 32.28 43.41
CA SER A 589 29.45 32.79 43.92
C SER A 589 29.68 33.94 44.89
N GLY A 590 29.29 35.15 44.47
CA GLY A 590 29.06 36.31 45.35
C GLY A 590 30.28 37.18 45.66
N ILE A 591 30.12 38.49 45.41
CA ILE A 591 30.05 39.55 46.44
C ILE A 591 29.50 40.81 45.73
N PHE A 592 28.21 41.09 45.96
CA PHE A 592 27.60 42.39 45.67
C PHE A 592 27.04 42.93 46.98
N HIS A 593 27.81 43.74 47.69
CA HIS A 593 27.33 44.49 48.85
C HIS A 593 27.12 45.95 48.45
N ARG A 594 25.94 46.24 47.89
CA ARG A 594 25.47 47.60 47.65
C ARG A 594 25.18 48.27 49.00
N LYS A 595 26.11 49.07 49.50
CA LYS A 595 25.92 49.88 50.71
C LYS A 595 24.81 50.91 50.45
N LYS A 596 23.83 50.96 51.35
CA LYS A 596 22.68 51.85 51.31
C LYS A 596 23.04 53.16 52.02
N ASN A 597 23.03 54.28 51.31
CA ASN A 597 23.07 55.59 51.94
C ASN A 597 21.66 55.96 52.39
N GLN A 598 21.54 56.33 53.66
CA GLN A 598 20.35 56.91 54.28
C GLN A 598 20.58 58.42 54.32
N VAL A 599 19.64 59.20 53.80
CA VAL A 599 19.67 60.66 53.86
C VAL A 599 18.74 61.07 55.00
N ASP A 600 19.31 61.63 56.06
CA ASP A 600 18.60 62.44 57.04
C ASP A 600 19.06 63.89 56.84
N ASN A 601 18.21 64.69 56.18
CA ASN A 601 18.01 66.16 56.24
C ASN A 601 17.27 66.64 54.99
#